data_AF-A0A7S1RV55-F1
#
_entry.id   AF-A0A7S1RV55-F1
#
_cell.length_a   1.000
_cell.length_b   1.000
_cell.length_c   1.000
_cell.angle_alpha   90.00
_cell.angle_beta   90.00
_cell.angle_gamma   90.00
#
_symmetry.space_group_name_H-M   'P 1'
#
loop_
_entity.id
_entity.type
_entity.pdbx_description
1 polymer ?
#
loop_
_entity_poly.entity_id
_entity_poly.type
_entity_poly.pdbx_seq_one_letter_code
_entity_poly.pdbx_strand_id
1 'polypeptide(L)'
;GLAALRQDNCLCDVVLRGGVGEGIPVHAVVLALVSPKLRREFKAAAAKPSQPLELEIDAPPEALRAVLDYVYEGSAQVAPSAAPHVLRVARHWELTALQEALTSAVLENLTAEIAAGLFALGEPFGEQLGAAARTYV
;
A
#
# COMPACT_ATOMS: atom_id res chain seq x y z
N GLY A 1 -17.82 -10.66 -6.21
CA GLY A 1 -17.48 -9.26 -5.90
C GLY A 1 -16.10 -8.94 -6.44
N LEU A 2 -15.65 -7.68 -6.37
CA LEU A 2 -14.34 -7.28 -6.92
C LEU A 2 -13.17 -8.10 -6.34
N ALA A 3 -13.23 -8.45 -5.06
CA ALA A 3 -12.21 -9.29 -4.40
C ALA A 3 -12.09 -10.70 -5.02
N ALA A 4 -13.22 -11.35 -5.31
CA ALA A 4 -13.26 -12.67 -5.95
C ALA A 4 -12.68 -12.61 -7.39
N LEU A 5 -13.01 -11.55 -8.16
CA LEU A 5 -12.42 -11.36 -9.49
C LEU A 5 -10.89 -11.25 -9.43
N ARG A 6 -10.35 -10.55 -8.42
CA ARG A 6 -8.91 -10.47 -8.20
C ARG A 6 -8.30 -11.83 -7.84
N GLN A 7 -8.94 -12.60 -6.96
CA GLN A 7 -8.46 -13.93 -6.55
C GLN A 7 -8.39 -14.91 -7.73
N ASP A 8 -9.34 -14.80 -8.66
CA ASP A 8 -9.40 -15.61 -9.88
C ASP A 8 -8.52 -15.04 -11.02
N ASN A 9 -7.77 -13.96 -10.79
CA ASN A 9 -7.01 -13.22 -11.81
C ASN A 9 -7.84 -12.80 -13.03
N CYS A 10 -9.15 -12.62 -12.84
CA CYS A 10 -10.10 -12.34 -13.90
C CYS A 10 -10.14 -10.83 -14.16
N LEU A 11 -10.04 -10.39 -15.42
CA LEU A 11 -10.13 -8.98 -15.85
C LEU A 11 -9.04 -8.04 -15.28
N CYS A 12 -7.94 -8.59 -14.76
CA CYS A 12 -6.81 -7.78 -14.30
C CYS A 12 -6.04 -7.18 -15.48
N ASP A 13 -5.79 -5.87 -15.42
CA ASP A 13 -5.17 -5.06 -16.47
C ASP A 13 -3.86 -4.37 -16.01
N VAL A 14 -3.51 -4.53 -14.72
CA VAL A 14 -2.28 -4.03 -14.09
C VAL A 14 -1.61 -5.16 -13.32
N VAL A 15 -0.28 -5.16 -13.29
CA VAL A 15 0.54 -6.05 -12.46
C VAL A 15 1.43 -5.21 -11.55
N LEU A 16 1.29 -5.38 -10.24
CA LEU A 16 2.14 -4.72 -9.24
C LEU A 16 3.36 -5.58 -8.92
N ARG A 17 4.56 -5.00 -8.89
CA ARG A 17 5.80 -5.70 -8.52
C ARG A 17 6.42 -5.07 -7.28
N GLY A 18 6.47 -5.82 -6.18
CA GLY A 18 7.02 -5.42 -4.88
C GLY A 18 8.50 -5.71 -4.68
N GLY A 19 9.26 -5.98 -5.74
CA GLY A 19 10.64 -6.49 -5.69
C GLY A 19 10.78 -7.83 -6.40
N VAL A 20 11.61 -8.73 -5.85
CA VAL A 20 11.89 -10.04 -6.47
C VAL A 20 10.73 -11.00 -6.22
N GLY A 21 10.05 -11.42 -7.30
CA GLY A 21 8.98 -12.41 -7.22
C GLY A 21 7.93 -12.27 -8.34
N GLU A 22 6.85 -13.03 -8.19
CA GLU A 22 5.70 -12.92 -9.06
C GLU A 22 4.95 -11.60 -8.82
N GLY A 23 4.50 -10.98 -9.91
CA GLY A 23 3.69 -9.77 -9.83
C GLY A 23 2.28 -10.08 -9.35
N ILE A 24 1.65 -9.09 -8.70
CA ILE A 24 0.29 -9.21 -8.17
C ILE A 24 -0.67 -8.59 -9.21
N PRO A 25 -1.47 -9.38 -9.91
CA PRO A 25 -2.45 -8.87 -10.87
C PRO A 25 -3.59 -8.16 -10.15
N VAL A 26 -3.97 -6.99 -10.68
CA VAL A 26 -4.99 -6.11 -10.11
C VAL A 26 -5.75 -5.36 -11.21
N HIS A 27 -6.85 -4.74 -10.81
CA HIS A 27 -7.65 -3.87 -11.67
C HIS A 27 -7.28 -2.40 -11.47
N ALA A 28 -6.84 -1.73 -12.54
CA ALA A 28 -6.54 -0.31 -12.58
C ALA A 28 -7.73 0.53 -12.09
N VAL A 29 -8.94 0.16 -12.52
CA VAL A 29 -10.17 0.90 -12.18
C VAL A 29 -10.44 0.91 -10.67
N VAL A 30 -10.16 -0.21 -9.98
CA VAL A 30 -10.38 -0.34 -8.54
C VAL A 30 -9.37 0.53 -7.80
N LEU A 31 -8.09 0.47 -8.18
CA LEU A 31 -7.05 1.32 -7.61
C LEU A 31 -7.29 2.82 -7.88
N ALA A 32 -7.71 3.17 -9.10
CA ALA A 32 -8.02 4.55 -9.50
C ALA A 32 -9.18 5.16 -8.71
N LEU A 33 -10.15 4.34 -8.31
CA LEU A 33 -11.31 4.78 -7.53
C LEU A 33 -10.88 5.35 -6.17
N VAL A 34 -9.97 4.65 -5.50
CA VAL A 34 -9.52 4.97 -4.14
C VAL A 34 -8.27 5.86 -4.08
N SER A 35 -7.50 5.93 -5.18
CA SER A 35 -6.27 6.72 -5.26
C SER A 35 -6.36 7.77 -6.37
N PRO A 36 -6.41 9.07 -6.02
CA PRO A 36 -6.33 10.16 -6.99
C PRO A 36 -5.02 10.13 -7.79
N LYS A 37 -3.90 9.75 -7.16
CA LYS A 37 -2.61 9.59 -7.83
C LYS A 37 -2.64 8.51 -8.90
N LEU A 38 -3.00 7.28 -8.52
CA LEU A 38 -3.03 6.17 -9.47
C LEU A 38 -4.02 6.43 -10.60
N ARG A 39 -5.13 7.13 -10.32
CA ARG A 39 -6.05 7.60 -11.37
C ARG A 39 -5.38 8.49 -12.41
N ARG A 40 -4.49 9.40 -12.00
CA ARG A 40 -3.72 10.25 -12.93
C ARG A 40 -2.71 9.40 -13.71
N GLU A 41 -2.00 8.50 -13.04
CA GLU A 41 -1.02 7.61 -13.66
C GLU A 41 -1.64 6.68 -14.69
N PHE A 42 -2.76 6.01 -14.37
CA PHE A 42 -3.46 5.13 -15.31
C PHE A 42 -4.07 5.88 -16.48
N LYS A 43 -4.59 7.10 -16.28
CA LYS A 43 -5.04 7.96 -17.39
C LYS A 43 -3.90 8.32 -18.33
N ALA A 44 -2.71 8.61 -17.81
CA ALA A 44 -1.53 8.89 -18.62
C ALA A 44 -1.04 7.63 -19.36
N ALA A 45 -1.07 6.47 -18.70
CA ALA A 45 -0.68 5.19 -19.28
C ALA A 45 -1.64 4.74 -20.39
N ALA A 46 -2.95 5.03 -20.28
CA ALA A 46 -3.95 4.69 -21.29
C ALA A 46 -3.67 5.32 -22.67
N ALA A 47 -2.88 6.39 -22.74
CA ALA A 47 -2.44 7.00 -24.00
C ALA A 47 -1.39 6.17 -24.76
N LYS A 48 -0.77 5.17 -24.12
CA LYS A 48 0.23 4.26 -24.68
C LYS A 48 -0.14 2.81 -24.35
N PRO A 49 -0.91 2.12 -25.21
CA PRO A 49 -1.41 0.79 -24.89
C PRO A 49 -0.29 -0.27 -24.93
N SER A 50 0.39 -0.46 -23.80
CA SER A 50 1.12 -1.70 -23.46
C SER A 50 0.36 -2.39 -22.34
N GLN A 51 -0.27 -3.53 -22.62
CA GLN A 51 -1.01 -4.31 -21.63
C GLN A 51 -0.34 -5.68 -21.41
N PRO A 52 -0.31 -6.19 -20.16
CA PRO A 52 -0.72 -5.50 -18.92
C PRO A 52 0.27 -4.38 -18.53
N LEU A 53 -0.23 -3.35 -17.84
CA LEU A 53 0.63 -2.28 -17.32
C LEU A 53 1.35 -2.78 -16.07
N GLU A 54 2.68 -2.75 -16.07
CA GLU A 54 3.46 -3.11 -14.90
C GLU A 54 3.81 -1.87 -14.07
N LEU A 55 3.58 -1.93 -12.75
CA LEU A 55 3.96 -0.90 -11.79
C LEU A 55 4.94 -1.48 -10.77
N GLU A 56 6.15 -0.93 -10.72
CA GLU A 56 7.12 -1.24 -9.68
C GLU A 56 6.84 -0.41 -8.44
N ILE A 57 6.70 -1.09 -7.32
CA ILE A 57 6.48 -0.48 -6.00
C ILE A 57 7.59 -0.97 -5.08
N ASP A 58 8.32 -0.03 -4.49
CA ASP A 58 9.24 -0.36 -3.40
C ASP A 58 8.40 -0.67 -2.14
N ALA A 59 7.95 -1.92 -2.02
CA ALA A 59 7.30 -2.45 -0.83
C ALA A 59 7.26 -3.98 -0.90
N PRO A 60 7.47 -4.68 0.23
CA PRO A 60 7.43 -6.12 0.23
C PRO A 60 6.02 -6.65 -0.11
N PRO A 61 5.90 -7.86 -0.69
CA PRO A 61 4.63 -8.41 -1.15
C PRO A 61 3.53 -8.45 -0.08
N GLU A 62 3.88 -8.72 1.18
CA GLU A 62 2.92 -8.74 2.29
C GLU A 62 2.29 -7.37 2.54
N ALA A 63 3.07 -6.28 2.42
CA ALA A 63 2.54 -4.93 2.58
C ALA A 63 1.63 -4.55 1.42
N LEU A 64 2.01 -4.91 0.18
CA LEU A 64 1.15 -4.73 -0.98
C LEU A 64 -0.15 -5.52 -0.83
N ARG A 65 -0.09 -6.76 -0.36
CA ARG A 65 -1.29 -7.59 -0.15
C ARG A 65 -2.24 -6.95 0.86
N ALA A 66 -1.72 -6.48 1.99
CA ALA A 66 -2.54 -5.80 2.99
C ALA A 66 -3.21 -4.51 2.45
N VAL A 67 -2.49 -3.71 1.65
CA VAL A 67 -3.10 -2.55 0.99
C VAL A 67 -4.21 -2.99 0.03
N LEU A 68 -3.99 -4.04 -0.75
CA LEU A 68 -4.99 -4.54 -1.68
C LEU A 68 -6.21 -5.13 -0.97
N ASP A 69 -6.03 -5.85 0.12
CA ASP A 69 -7.14 -6.37 0.91
C ASP A 69 -8.01 -5.20 1.43
N TYR A 70 -7.38 -4.13 1.92
CA TYR A 70 -8.10 -2.90 2.28
C TYR A 70 -8.86 -2.29 1.08
N VAL A 71 -8.22 -2.18 -0.08
CA VAL A 71 -8.85 -1.57 -1.27
C VAL A 71 -10.02 -2.39 -1.79
N TYR A 72 -9.94 -3.72 -1.75
CA TYR A 72 -10.98 -4.61 -2.30
C TYR A 72 -12.07 -4.97 -1.30
N GLU A 73 -11.76 -4.97 0.00
CA GLU A 73 -12.64 -5.47 1.06
C GLU A 73 -13.01 -4.40 2.09
N GLY A 74 -12.38 -3.23 2.03
CA GLY A 74 -12.59 -2.12 2.97
C GLY A 74 -11.90 -2.28 4.32
N SER A 75 -11.20 -3.40 4.53
CA SER A 75 -10.45 -3.70 5.76
C SER A 75 -9.24 -4.58 5.45
N ALA A 76 -8.21 -4.51 6.29
CA ALA A 76 -7.03 -5.35 6.16
C ALA A 76 -6.47 -5.71 7.54
N GLN A 77 -5.95 -6.93 7.65
CA GLN A 77 -5.15 -7.33 8.80
C GLN A 77 -3.69 -6.99 8.51
N VAL A 78 -3.10 -6.13 9.33
CA VAL A 78 -1.73 -5.65 9.15
C VAL A 78 -0.87 -6.17 10.29
N ALA A 79 0.12 -7.01 9.97
CA ALA A 79 1.11 -7.43 10.94
C ALA A 79 1.97 -6.23 11.39
N PRO A 80 2.42 -6.15 12.65
CA PRO A 80 3.28 -5.08 13.15
C PRO A 80 4.51 -4.83 12.27
N SER A 81 5.19 -5.89 11.82
CA SER A 81 6.34 -5.82 10.91
C SER A 81 6.04 -5.20 9.55
N ALA A 82 4.81 -5.36 9.05
CA ALA A 82 4.38 -4.82 7.75
C ALA A 82 3.85 -3.38 7.85
N ALA A 83 3.42 -2.93 9.04
CA ALA A 83 2.77 -1.64 9.24
C ALA A 83 3.56 -0.44 8.68
N PRO A 84 4.89 -0.33 8.90
CA PRO A 84 5.68 0.76 8.32
C PRO A 84 5.63 0.79 6.78
N HIS A 85 5.73 -0.38 6.15
CA HIS A 85 5.66 -0.51 4.69
C HIS A 85 4.26 -0.23 4.14
N VAL A 86 3.20 -0.71 4.81
CA VAL A 86 1.81 -0.41 4.43
C VAL A 86 1.56 1.11 4.52
N LEU A 87 2.04 1.77 5.58
CA LEU A 87 1.93 3.21 5.73
C LEU A 87 2.66 3.97 4.61
N ARG A 88 3.87 3.50 4.24
CA ARG A 88 4.62 4.05 3.11
C ARG A 88 3.84 3.94 1.80
N VAL A 89 3.29 2.77 1.49
CA VAL A 89 2.48 2.54 0.27
C VAL A 89 1.22 3.41 0.29
N ALA A 90 0.49 3.44 1.40
CA ALA A 90 -0.72 4.24 1.55
C ALA A 90 -0.46 5.73 1.27
N ARG A 91 0.64 6.27 1.80
CA ARG A 91 1.08 7.64 1.52
C ARG A 91 1.50 7.82 0.07
N HIS A 92 2.29 6.90 -0.45
CA HIS A 92 2.77 6.95 -1.83
C HIS A 92 1.61 6.94 -2.83
N TRP A 93 0.51 6.24 -2.52
CA TRP A 93 -0.70 6.15 -3.33
C TRP A 93 -1.79 7.14 -2.94
N GLU A 94 -1.55 8.09 -2.03
CA GLU A 94 -2.57 9.06 -1.59
C GLU A 94 -3.86 8.38 -1.04
N LEU A 95 -3.73 7.24 -0.36
CA LEU A 95 -4.84 6.52 0.29
C LEU A 95 -5.10 7.12 1.69
N THR A 96 -5.63 8.34 1.73
CA THR A 96 -5.76 9.14 2.97
C THR A 96 -6.47 8.40 4.10
N ALA A 97 -7.60 7.73 3.83
CA ALA A 97 -8.36 7.01 4.86
C ALA A 97 -7.57 5.85 5.47
N LEU A 98 -6.82 5.10 4.66
CA LEU A 98 -5.94 4.03 5.15
C LEU A 98 -4.77 4.60 5.96
N GLN A 99 -4.17 5.70 5.48
CA GLN A 99 -3.08 6.37 6.17
C GLN A 99 -3.51 6.84 7.57
N GLU A 100 -4.66 7.51 7.68
CA GLU A 100 -5.19 8.00 8.95
C GLU A 100 -5.49 6.84 9.92
N ALA A 101 -6.21 5.82 9.44
CA ALA A 101 -6.55 4.64 10.24
C ALA A 101 -5.29 3.91 10.75
N LEU A 102 -4.30 3.70 9.86
CA LEU A 102 -3.08 3.01 10.22
C LEU A 102 -2.20 3.85 11.15
N THR A 103 -2.15 5.17 10.97
CA THR A 103 -1.40 6.07 11.87
C THR A 103 -1.99 6.03 13.28
N SER A 104 -3.32 6.08 13.43
CA SER A 104 -3.99 5.95 14.73
C SER A 104 -3.69 4.60 15.37
N ALA A 105 -3.87 3.50 14.62
CA ALA A 105 -3.64 2.14 15.13
C ALA A 105 -2.18 1.92 15.57
N VAL A 106 -1.22 2.46 14.82
CA VAL A 106 0.21 2.39 15.17
C VAL A 106 0.51 3.24 16.41
N LEU A 107 -0.09 4.43 16.57
CA LEU A 107 0.12 5.25 17.76
C LEU A 107 -0.44 4.58 19.02
N GLU A 108 -1.59 3.93 18.91
CA GLU A 108 -2.24 3.21 20.02
C GLU A 108 -1.50 1.93 20.42
N ASN A 109 -0.86 1.26 19.46
CA ASN A 109 -0.20 -0.04 19.66
C ASN A 109 1.27 -0.01 19.23
N LEU A 110 1.96 1.11 19.50
CA LEU A 110 3.35 1.28 19.10
C LEU A 110 4.24 0.28 19.85
N THR A 111 5.05 -0.46 19.10
CA THR A 111 6.02 -1.42 19.63
C THR A 111 7.42 -1.06 19.18
N ALA A 112 8.44 -1.58 19.86
CA ALA A 112 9.84 -1.41 19.45
C ALA A 112 10.10 -1.92 18.02
N GLU A 113 9.42 -2.99 17.60
CA GLU A 113 9.48 -3.52 16.23
C GLU A 113 8.95 -2.52 15.21
N ILE A 114 7.77 -1.94 15.45
CA ILE A 114 7.19 -0.93 14.55
C ILE A 114 8.09 0.32 14.50
N ALA A 115 8.56 0.79 15.66
CA ALA A 115 9.47 1.94 15.73
C ALA A 115 10.76 1.70 14.93
N ALA A 116 11.42 0.55 15.14
CA ALA A 116 12.61 0.17 14.39
C ALA A 116 12.34 0.12 12.88
N GLY A 117 11.20 -0.46 12.46
CA GLY A 117 10.81 -0.51 11.05
C GLY A 117 10.57 0.88 10.46
N LEU A 118 9.95 1.81 11.20
CA LEU A 118 9.81 3.20 10.76
C LEU A 118 11.18 3.87 10.58
N PHE A 119 12.11 3.71 11.51
CA PHE A 119 13.45 4.30 11.34
C PHE A 119 14.25 3.64 10.21
N ALA A 120 14.12 2.33 10.00
CA ALA A 120 14.80 1.60 8.94
C ALA A 120 14.39 2.07 7.54
N LEU A 121 13.15 2.54 7.38
CA LEU A 121 12.67 3.12 6.12
C LEU A 121 13.30 4.48 5.81
N GLY A 122 13.84 5.20 6.80
CA GLY A 122 14.54 6.48 6.60
C GLY A 122 13.66 7.65 6.12
N GLU A 123 12.34 7.47 6.05
CA GLU A 123 11.39 8.46 5.55
C GLU A 123 10.71 9.23 6.70
N PRO A 124 10.25 10.48 6.48
CA PRO A 124 9.52 11.21 7.49
C PRO A 124 8.09 10.67 7.60
N PHE A 125 7.69 10.09 8.74
CA PHE A 125 6.34 9.53 8.97
C PHE A 125 5.34 10.48 9.63
N GLY A 126 5.65 11.78 9.61
CA GLY A 126 4.87 12.80 10.33
C GLY A 126 5.42 13.07 11.72
N GLU A 127 5.15 14.27 12.24
CA GLU A 127 5.75 14.76 13.48
C GLU A 127 5.30 13.94 14.69
N GLN A 128 4.01 13.63 14.79
CA GLN A 128 3.44 12.86 15.90
C GLN A 128 4.01 11.44 15.96
N LEU A 129 3.96 10.70 14.84
CA LEU A 129 4.48 9.33 14.80
C LEU A 129 6.00 9.30 14.98
N GLY A 130 6.73 10.25 14.40
CA GLY A 130 8.17 10.36 14.59
C GLY A 130 8.56 10.71 16.03
N ALA A 131 7.79 11.55 16.73
CA ALA A 131 8.02 11.84 18.14
C ALA A 131 7.74 10.63 19.03
N ALA A 132 6.66 9.90 18.77
CA ALA A 132 6.32 8.68 19.50
C ALA A 132 7.35 7.56 19.26
N ALA A 133 7.78 7.33 18.02
CA ALA A 133 8.76 6.29 17.69
C ALA A 133 10.13 6.54 18.36
N ARG A 134 10.53 7.81 18.54
CA ARG A 134 11.80 8.18 19.20
C ARG A 134 11.89 7.78 20.68
N THR A 135 10.78 7.45 21.34
CA THR A 135 10.84 6.97 22.74
C THR A 135 11.30 5.51 22.86
N TYR A 136 11.43 4.80 21.73
CA TYR A 136 11.84 3.39 21.64
C TYR A 136 13.27 3.18 21.15
N VAL A 137 14.02 4.24 20.86
CA VAL A 137 15.41 4.21 20.33
C VAL A 137 16.34 4.89 21.32
#